data_AF-A0A957DZA4-F1
#
_entry.id   AF-A0A957DZA4-F1
#
_cell.length_a   1.000
_cell.length_b   1.000
_cell.length_c   1.000
_cell.angle_alpha   90.00
_cell.angle_beta   90.00
_cell.angle_gamma   90.00
#
_symmetry.space_group_name_H-M   'P 1'
#
loop_
_entity.id
_entity.type
_entity.pdbx_description
1 polymer ?
#
loop_
_entity_poly.entity_id
_entity_poly.type
_entity_poly.pdbx_seq_one_letter_code
_entity_poly.pdbx_strand_id
1 'polypeptide(L)'
;MAVYTERVQAVLTKEQYKRMMEIAKQENKALSVLIREAVEERYFVPLEQQRRRQALANLLALDAPVADWSQMETEIEQGALDG
;
A
#
# COMPACT_ATOMS: atom_id res chain seq x y z
N MET A 1 -13.83 3.15 7.92
CA MET A 1 -12.95 4.05 8.69
C MET A 1 -11.79 3.23 9.21
N ALA A 2 -10.54 3.72 9.10
CA ALA A 2 -9.40 3.05 9.72
C ALA A 2 -9.53 3.10 11.26
N VAL A 3 -9.19 2.00 11.93
CA VAL A 3 -9.16 1.91 13.39
C VAL A 3 -7.74 2.25 13.86
N TYR A 4 -7.58 3.34 14.59
CA TYR A 4 -6.28 3.77 15.13
C TYR A 4 -6.15 3.32 16.59
N THR A 5 -5.25 2.38 16.87
CA THR A 5 -5.06 1.80 18.22
C THR A 5 -3.85 2.36 18.95
N GLU A 6 -2.80 2.74 18.22
CA GLU A 6 -1.52 3.14 18.81
C GLU A 6 -1.33 4.66 18.82
N ARG A 7 -0.71 5.17 19.89
CA ARG A 7 -0.36 6.59 20.03
C ARG A 7 1.14 6.81 19.87
N VAL A 8 1.49 7.70 18.94
CA VAL A 8 2.86 8.21 18.76
C VAL A 8 2.88 9.70 19.13
N GLN A 9 3.96 10.15 19.78
CA GLN A 9 4.18 11.56 20.12
C GLN A 9 5.45 12.06 19.45
N ALA A 10 5.36 13.22 18.80
CA ALA A 10 6.50 13.94 18.23
C ALA A 10 6.36 15.43 18.57
N VAL A 11 7.47 16.08 18.89
CA VAL A 11 7.50 17.50 19.23
C VAL A 11 7.89 18.29 17.99
N LEU A 12 7.07 19.27 17.63
CA LEU A 12 7.31 20.17 16.51
C LEU A 12 7.82 21.52 17.02
N THR A 13 8.56 22.22 16.16
CA THR A 13 8.83 23.65 16.40
C THR A 13 7.52 24.43 16.36
N LYS A 14 7.49 25.59 17.03
CA LYS A 14 6.34 26.49 17.03
C LYS A 14 5.91 26.90 15.62
N GLU A 15 6.88 27.12 14.74
CA GLU A 15 6.63 27.50 13.35
C GLU A 15 6.02 26.35 12.53
N GLN A 16 6.57 25.14 12.66
CA GLN A 16 5.99 23.96 12.02
C GLN A 16 4.55 23.74 12.46
N TYR A 17 4.29 23.77 13.77
CA TYR A 17 2.93 23.59 14.31
C TYR A 17 1.95 24.64 13.77
N LYS A 18 2.37 25.93 13.74
CA LYS A 18 1.52 27.02 13.21
C LYS A 18 1.19 26.80 11.74
N ARG A 19 2.19 26.54 10.90
CA ARG A 19 2.00 26.31 9.46
C ARG A 19 1.11 25.08 9.21
N MET A 20 1.30 23.99 9.95
CA MET A 20 0.47 22.80 9.80
C MET A 20 -0.99 23.03 10.24
N MET A 21 -1.23 23.83 11.27
CA MET A 21 -2.59 24.22 11.66
C MET A 21 -3.28 25.08 10.60
N GLU A 22 -2.54 25.96 9.92
CA GLU A 22 -3.07 26.75 8.80
C GLU A 22 -3.47 25.84 7.63
N ILE A 23 -2.62 24.86 7.27
CA ILE A 23 -2.93 23.87 6.22
C ILE A 23 -4.15 23.03 6.61
N ALA A 24 -4.19 22.53 7.85
CA ALA A 24 -5.33 21.75 8.36
C ALA A 24 -6.65 22.51 8.24
N LYS A 25 -6.63 23.81 8.54
CA LYS A 25 -7.79 24.69 8.40
C LYS A 25 -8.16 24.91 6.93
N GLN A 26 -7.20 25.12 6.05
CA GLN A 26 -7.43 25.30 4.61
C GLN A 26 -8.03 24.04 3.97
N GLU A 27 -7.58 22.87 4.38
CA GLU A 27 -8.09 21.57 3.89
C GLU A 27 -9.33 21.07 4.62
N ASN A 28 -9.82 21.80 5.63
CA ASN A 28 -10.91 21.37 6.51
C ASN A 28 -10.69 19.96 7.11
N LYS A 29 -9.46 19.67 7.52
CA LYS A 29 -9.03 18.41 8.13
C LYS A 29 -8.53 18.63 9.55
N ALA A 30 -8.63 17.62 10.40
CA ALA A 30 -7.93 17.61 11.67
C ALA A 30 -6.41 17.46 11.45
N LEU A 31 -5.59 18.11 12.26
CA LEU A 31 -4.12 18.01 12.18
C LEU A 31 -3.61 16.56 12.23
N SER A 32 -4.27 15.70 13.01
CA SER A 32 -3.93 14.28 13.10
C SER A 32 -4.15 13.52 11.78
N VAL A 33 -5.08 13.97 10.94
CA VAL A 33 -5.28 13.39 9.59
C VAL A 33 -4.10 13.73 8.71
N LEU A 34 -3.69 15.00 8.65
CA LEU A 34 -2.52 15.43 7.87
C LEU A 34 -1.24 14.70 8.28
N ILE A 35 -1.00 14.53 9.57
CA ILE A 35 0.19 13.81 10.05
C ILE A 35 0.16 12.35 9.58
N ARG A 36 -1.00 11.69 9.64
CA ARG A 36 -1.13 10.31 9.16
C ARG A 36 -0.94 10.21 7.65
N GLU A 37 -1.54 11.12 6.87
CA GLU A 37 -1.35 11.17 5.41
C GLU A 37 0.12 11.35 5.05
N ALA A 38 0.84 12.27 5.70
CA ALA A 38 2.26 12.47 5.48
C ALA A 38 3.11 11.23 5.83
N VAL A 39 2.73 10.49 6.88
CA VAL A 39 3.40 9.23 7.27
C VAL A 39 3.16 8.15 6.22
N GLU A 40 1.92 8.00 5.74
CA GLU A 40 1.55 7.04 4.69
C GLU A 40 2.32 7.33 3.39
N GLU A 41 2.28 8.57 2.92
CA GLU A 41 2.94 8.99 1.69
C GLU A 41 4.46 8.82 1.77
N ARG A 42 5.06 9.13 2.92
CA ARG A 42 6.52 9.09 3.06
C ARG A 42 7.07 7.68 3.21
N TYR A 43 6.38 6.80 3.94
CA TYR A 43 6.96 5.52 4.37
C TYR A 43 6.25 4.30 3.80
N PHE A 44 4.92 4.32 3.71
CA PHE A 44 4.15 3.13 3.39
C PHE A 44 3.85 2.99 1.90
N VAL A 45 3.52 4.09 1.21
CA VAL A 45 3.33 4.07 -0.24
C VAL A 45 4.58 3.57 -0.98
N PRO A 46 5.81 4.04 -0.69
CA PRO A 46 7.02 3.53 -1.34
C PRO A 46 7.29 2.05 -0.99
N LEU A 47 7.07 1.67 0.28
CA LEU A 47 7.26 0.29 0.73
C LEU A 47 6.33 -0.68 0.00
N GLU A 48 5.06 -0.29 -0.16
CA GLU A 48 4.07 -1.09 -0.87
C GLU A 48 4.40 -1.22 -2.36
N GLN A 49 4.86 -0.13 -3.00
CA GLN A 49 5.35 -0.18 -4.38
C GLN A 49 6.54 -1.13 -4.53
N GLN A 50 7.49 -1.09 -3.58
CA GLN A 50 8.64 -1.99 -3.58
C GLN A 50 8.20 -3.46 -3.43
N ARG A 51 7.27 -3.75 -2.51
CA ARG A 51 6.71 -5.09 -2.33
C ARG A 51 6.06 -5.62 -3.60
N ARG A 52 5.26 -4.80 -4.28
CA ARG A 52 4.62 -5.18 -5.55
C ARG A 52 5.64 -5.46 -6.65
N ARG A 53 6.67 -4.62 -6.77
CA ARG A 53 7.76 -4.85 -7.73
C ARG A 53 8.51 -6.14 -7.44
N GLN A 54 8.76 -6.46 -6.17
CA GLN A 54 9.42 -7.71 -5.79
C GLN A 54 8.52 -8.92 -6.10
N ALA A 55 7.23 -8.85 -5.79
CA ALA A 55 6.29 -9.92 -6.13
C ALA A 55 6.24 -10.16 -7.65
N LEU A 56 6.20 -9.10 -8.45
CA LEU A 56 6.28 -9.18 -9.91
C LEU A 56 7.61 -9.80 -10.37
N ALA A 57 8.73 -9.37 -9.81
CA ALA A 57 10.04 -9.95 -10.13
C ALA A 57 10.09 -11.45 -9.81
N ASN A 58 9.52 -11.87 -8.68
CA ASN A 58 9.43 -13.28 -8.32
C ASN A 58 8.55 -14.06 -9.30
N LEU A 59 7.40 -13.50 -9.72
CA LEU A 59 6.53 -14.11 -10.73
C LEU A 59 7.22 -14.27 -12.09
N LEU A 60 8.00 -13.28 -12.52
CA LEU A 60 8.76 -13.36 -13.77
C LEU A 60 9.95 -14.31 -13.66
N ALA A 61 10.59 -14.38 -12.50
CA ALA A 61 11.72 -15.28 -12.24
C ALA A 61 11.32 -16.75 -12.12
N LEU A 62 10.03 -17.04 -11.95
CA LEU A 62 9.53 -18.42 -11.92
C LEU A 62 9.79 -19.17 -13.23
N ASP A 63 10.10 -18.47 -14.34
CA ASP A 63 10.42 -19.00 -15.68
C ASP A 63 9.57 -20.24 -16.02
N ALA A 64 8.31 -20.17 -15.59
CA ALA A 64 7.42 -21.31 -15.58
C ALA A 64 7.01 -21.54 -17.04
N PRO A 65 7.05 -22.79 -17.53
CA PRO A 65 6.57 -23.09 -18.87
C PRO A 65 5.08 -22.77 -18.92
N VAL A 66 4.74 -21.62 -19.49
CA VAL A 66 3.37 -21.31 -19.89
C VAL A 66 3.09 -22.18 -21.10
N ALA A 67 2.31 -23.25 -20.90
CA ALA A 67 1.77 -24.04 -21.99
C ALA A 67 0.85 -23.16 -22.86
N ASP A 68 0.54 -23.60 -24.09
CA ASP A 68 -0.45 -22.92 -24.91
C ASP A 68 -1.79 -22.83 -24.18
N TRP A 69 -2.54 -21.75 -24.40
CA TRP A 69 -3.80 -21.48 -23.70
C TRP A 69 -4.77 -22.68 -23.71
N SER A 70 -4.90 -23.37 -24.83
CA SER A 70 -5.77 -24.55 -24.96
C SER A 70 -5.39 -25.70 -24.03
N GLN A 71 -4.09 -25.88 -23.76
CA GLN A 71 -3.62 -26.90 -22.82
C GLN A 71 -3.92 -26.47 -21.37
N MET A 72 -3.65 -25.21 -21.01
CA MET A 72 -3.95 -24.70 -19.68
C MET A 72 -5.45 -24.73 -19.36
N GLU A 73 -6.30 -24.39 -20.33
CA GLU A 73 -7.77 -24.45 -20.19
C GLU A 73 -8.23 -25.87 -19.87
N THR A 74 -7.70 -26.87 -20.60
CA THR A 74 -8.02 -28.29 -20.36
C THR A 74 -7.58 -28.74 -18.98
N GLU A 75 -6.38 -28.36 -18.53
CA GLU A 75 -5.85 -28.73 -17.21
C GLU A 75 -6.64 -28.09 -16.05
N ILE A 76 -7.12 -26.85 -16.23
CA ILE A 76 -7.98 -26.16 -15.24
C ILE A 76 -9.34 -26.83 -15.12
N GLU A 77 -9.97 -27.17 -16.25
CA GLU A 77 -11.27 -27.85 -16.28
C GLU A 77 -11.20 -29.23 -15.63
N GLN A 78 -10.14 -30.00 -15.91
CA GLN A 78 -9.93 -31.31 -15.29
C GLN A 78 -9.67 -31.19 -13.79
N GLY A 79 -8.81 -30.26 -13.35
CA GLY A 79 -8.54 -30.04 -11.93
C GLY A 79 -9.77 -29.60 -11.12
N ALA A 80 -10.75 -28.95 -11.75
CA ALA A 80 -12.01 -28.58 -11.12
C ALA A 80 -13.00 -29.74 -10.95
N LEU A 81 -12.85 -30.81 -11.74
CA LEU A 81 -13.70 -32.00 -11.70
C LEU A 81 -13.14 -33.11 -10.80
N ASP A 82 -11.82 -33.12 -10.60
CA ASP A 82 -11.10 -34.12 -9.78
C ASP A 82 -10.91 -33.68 -8.30
N GLY A 83 -11.48 -32.53 -7.90
CA GLY A 83 -11.39 -31.94 -6.56
C GLY A 83 -12.58 -32.21 -5.64
#